data_AF-A0A7W6MP58-F1
#
_entry.id   AF-A0A7W6MP58-F1
#
_cell.length_a   1.000
_cell.length_b   1.000
_cell.length_c   1.000
_cell.angle_alpha   90.00
_cell.angle_beta   90.00
_cell.angle_gamma   90.00
#
_symmetry.space_group_name_H-M   'P 1'
#
loop_
_entity.id
_entity.type
_entity.pdbx_description
1 polymer ?
#
loop_
_entity_poly.entity_id
_entity_poly.type
_entity_poly.pdbx_seq_one_letter_code
_entity_poly.pdbx_strand_id
1 'polypeptide(L)'
;MNASEEMDDLPESLLDRVRYLQNGIVAQATDGAMSEEAYALLRRELMNDPRTKDLLPDLVRTNRHPMAVRGDLQRLSPSWQPRREHIWKSFGPLLDRLEDAAVAPADEHVAETLASFDPEGVHRAWAKALDRRTQDPEGAVTAARSLLETVCKRILDEAGVP
;
A
#
# COMPACT_ATOMS: atom_id res chain seq x y z
N MET A 1 21.25 -18.33 2.37
CA MET A 1 20.07 -17.82 1.65
C MET A 1 20.57 -17.26 0.35
N ASN A 2 20.17 -17.84 -0.77
CA ASN A 2 20.44 -17.28 -2.10
C ASN A 2 19.42 -16.17 -2.39
N ALA A 3 19.75 -15.19 -3.24
CA ALA A 3 18.84 -14.10 -3.65
C ALA A 3 17.50 -14.61 -4.21
N SER A 4 17.48 -15.82 -4.78
CA SER A 4 16.26 -16.50 -5.24
C SER A 4 15.33 -16.95 -4.10
N GLU A 5 15.87 -17.35 -2.94
CA GLU A 5 15.08 -17.77 -1.78
C GLU A 5 14.50 -16.56 -1.02
N GLU A 6 15.23 -15.44 -0.98
CA GLU A 6 14.76 -14.18 -0.36
C GLU A 6 13.57 -13.55 -1.12
N MET A 7 13.47 -13.79 -2.42
CA MET A 7 12.41 -13.24 -3.25
C MET A 7 11.08 -14.00 -3.11
N ASP A 8 11.15 -15.30 -2.81
CA ASP A 8 9.99 -16.14 -2.49
C ASP A 8 9.44 -15.87 -1.07
N ASP A 9 10.22 -15.21 -0.20
CA ASP A 9 9.85 -14.87 1.18
C ASP A 9 9.37 -13.41 1.34
N LEU A 10 9.06 -12.73 0.22
CA LEU A 10 8.50 -11.38 0.28
C LEU A 10 7.07 -11.39 0.82
N PRO A 11 6.73 -10.54 1.80
CA PRO A 11 5.38 -10.49 2.35
C PRO A 11 4.31 -10.24 1.29
N GLU A 12 3.12 -10.77 1.47
CA GLU A 12 2.00 -10.51 0.55
C GLU A 12 1.34 -9.16 0.79
N SER A 13 1.19 -8.76 2.06
CA SER A 13 0.49 -7.53 2.42
C SER A 13 1.31 -6.28 2.06
N LEU A 14 0.63 -5.23 1.58
CA LEU A 14 1.30 -3.97 1.23
C LEU A 14 1.99 -3.34 2.45
N LEU A 15 1.34 -3.38 3.62
CA LEU A 15 1.90 -2.85 4.86
C LEU A 15 3.19 -3.57 5.24
N ASP A 16 3.20 -4.90 5.17
CA ASP A 16 4.38 -5.69 5.52
C ASP A 16 5.48 -5.56 4.47
N ARG A 17 5.15 -5.37 3.19
CA ARG A 17 6.13 -4.99 2.15
C ARG A 17 6.81 -3.66 2.43
N VAL A 18 6.07 -2.64 2.88
CA VAL A 18 6.66 -1.35 3.28
C VAL A 18 7.55 -1.52 4.52
N ARG A 19 7.12 -2.29 5.52
CA ARG A 19 7.93 -2.61 6.70
C ARG A 19 9.19 -3.40 6.35
N TYR A 20 9.09 -4.36 5.44
CA TYR A 20 10.22 -5.13 4.92
C TYR A 20 11.25 -4.19 4.28
N LEU A 21 10.80 -3.29 3.40
CA LEU A 21 11.68 -2.31 2.77
C LEU A 21 12.36 -1.40 3.80
N GLN A 22 11.60 -0.88 4.77
CA GLN A 22 12.14 -0.02 5.84
C GLN A 22 13.22 -0.75 6.64
N ASN A 23 12.95 -1.99 7.09
CA ASN A 23 13.88 -2.80 7.87
C ASN A 23 15.13 -3.15 7.05
N GLY A 24 14.96 -3.50 5.78
CA GLY A 24 16.07 -3.72 4.85
C GLY A 24 16.96 -2.49 4.69
N ILE A 25 16.37 -1.30 4.53
CA ILE A 25 17.11 -0.04 4.47
C ILE A 25 17.82 0.26 5.80
N VAL A 26 17.20 -0.02 6.95
CA VAL A 26 17.85 0.09 8.26
C VAL A 26 19.07 -0.83 8.34
N ALA A 27 18.95 -2.08 7.91
CA ALA A 27 20.06 -3.02 7.86
C ALA A 27 21.19 -2.50 6.96
N GLN A 28 20.85 -2.04 5.75
CA GLN A 28 21.79 -1.45 4.79
C GLN A 28 22.52 -0.20 5.34
N ALA A 29 21.85 0.59 6.18
CA ALA A 29 22.40 1.81 6.77
C ALA A 29 23.39 1.54 7.92
N THR A 30 23.37 0.33 8.49
CA THR A 30 24.21 -0.10 9.60
C THR A 30 25.30 -1.07 9.11
N ASP A 31 25.27 -2.28 9.63
CA ASP A 31 26.18 -3.40 9.42
C ASP A 31 25.54 -4.56 8.65
N GLY A 32 24.24 -4.47 8.33
CA GLY A 32 23.54 -5.44 7.51
C GLY A 32 23.57 -5.09 6.02
N ALA A 33 22.77 -5.84 5.25
CA ALA A 33 22.59 -5.64 3.83
C ALA A 33 21.12 -5.81 3.45
N MET A 34 20.70 -5.08 2.43
CA MET A 34 19.42 -5.27 1.75
C MET A 34 19.68 -5.95 0.40
N SER A 35 18.89 -6.97 0.06
CA SER A 35 18.92 -7.57 -1.27
C SER A 35 18.66 -6.51 -2.34
N GLU A 36 19.49 -6.52 -3.38
CA GLU A 36 19.38 -5.59 -4.48
C GLU A 36 18.11 -5.86 -5.31
N GLU A 37 17.79 -7.14 -5.51
CA GLU A 37 16.62 -7.61 -6.23
C GLU A 37 15.33 -7.25 -5.49
N ALA A 38 15.25 -7.57 -4.19
CA ALA A 38 14.10 -7.24 -3.36
C ALA A 38 13.89 -5.73 -3.27
N TYR A 39 14.98 -4.96 -3.12
CA TYR A 39 14.90 -3.50 -3.09
C TYR A 39 14.37 -2.94 -4.41
N ALA A 40 14.91 -3.40 -5.55
CA ALA A 40 14.49 -2.93 -6.86
C ALA A 40 13.02 -3.26 -7.15
N LEU A 41 12.57 -4.45 -6.77
CA LEU A 41 11.18 -4.88 -6.90
C LEU A 41 10.25 -4.00 -6.05
N LEU A 42 10.48 -3.93 -4.73
CA LEU A 42 9.65 -3.18 -3.80
C LEU A 42 9.63 -1.68 -4.16
N ARG A 43 10.78 -1.11 -4.51
CA ARG A 43 10.85 0.29 -4.97
C ARG A 43 9.97 0.51 -6.20
N ARG A 44 10.03 -0.38 -7.19
CA ARG A 44 9.22 -0.25 -8.41
C ARG A 44 7.73 -0.37 -8.10
N GLU A 45 7.33 -1.34 -7.28
CA GLU A 45 5.94 -1.53 -6.89
C GLU A 45 5.40 -0.30 -6.16
N LEU A 46 6.10 0.15 -5.12
CA LEU A 46 5.66 1.28 -4.30
C LEU A 46 5.68 2.62 -5.06
N MET A 47 6.58 2.81 -6.03
CA MET A 47 6.54 4.00 -6.88
C MET A 47 5.35 4.03 -7.85
N ASN A 48 4.75 2.88 -8.16
CA ASN A 48 3.64 2.76 -9.10
C ASN A 48 2.28 2.56 -8.41
N ASP A 49 2.25 2.29 -7.10
CA ASP A 49 1.01 2.13 -6.35
C ASP A 49 0.43 3.49 -5.94
N PRO A 50 -0.80 3.84 -6.36
CA PRO A 50 -1.45 5.10 -5.98
C PRO A 50 -1.61 5.31 -4.47
N ARG A 51 -1.62 4.24 -3.67
CA ARG A 51 -1.75 4.29 -2.21
C ARG A 51 -0.45 4.71 -1.52
N THR A 52 0.70 4.53 -2.18
CA THR A 52 2.01 4.73 -1.55
C THR A 52 2.91 5.75 -2.25
N LYS A 53 2.79 5.92 -3.58
CA LYS A 53 3.69 6.74 -4.41
C LYS A 53 3.90 8.18 -3.89
N ASP A 54 2.84 8.81 -3.38
CA ASP A 54 2.86 10.22 -2.97
C ASP A 54 3.45 10.40 -1.56
N LEU A 55 3.45 9.32 -0.75
CA LEU A 55 4.01 9.29 0.61
C LEU A 55 5.33 8.52 0.68
N LEU A 56 5.80 7.96 -0.44
CA LEU A 56 7.05 7.20 -0.48
C LEU A 56 8.23 8.13 -0.17
N PRO A 57 9.14 7.76 0.75
CA PRO A 57 10.26 8.61 1.13
C PRO A 57 11.15 9.00 -0.07
N ASP A 58 11.65 10.24 -0.08
CA ASP A 58 12.67 10.68 -1.05
C ASP A 58 13.87 9.72 -1.06
N LEU A 59 14.25 9.23 0.13
CA LEU A 59 15.31 8.23 0.31
C LEU A 59 15.17 7.03 -0.63
N VAL A 60 13.94 6.56 -0.90
CA VAL A 60 13.65 5.46 -1.81
C VAL A 60 13.45 5.96 -3.24
N ARG A 61 12.76 7.10 -3.41
CA ARG A 61 12.47 7.66 -4.74
C ARG A 61 13.73 8.06 -5.50
N THR A 62 14.75 8.62 -4.84
CA THR A 62 15.98 9.09 -5.49
C THR A 62 17.03 7.99 -5.65
N ASN A 63 17.11 7.04 -4.72
CA ASN A 63 18.13 6.00 -4.72
C ASN A 63 17.66 4.72 -5.41
N ARG A 64 18.28 4.37 -6.54
CA ARG A 64 17.88 3.22 -7.36
C ARG A 64 18.36 1.86 -6.82
N HIS A 65 19.38 1.84 -5.98
CA HIS A 65 19.96 0.63 -5.41
C HIS A 65 20.33 0.83 -3.93
N PRO A 66 20.38 -0.23 -3.11
CA PRO A 66 20.63 -0.12 -1.66
C PRO A 66 21.96 0.57 -1.31
N MET A 67 22.99 0.40 -2.14
CA MET A 67 24.29 1.03 -1.88
C MET A 67 24.24 2.57 -2.00
N ALA A 68 23.38 3.10 -2.87
CA ALA A 68 23.18 4.54 -2.99
C ALA A 68 22.52 5.10 -1.72
N VAL A 69 21.51 4.39 -1.19
CA VAL A 69 20.87 4.70 0.09
C VAL A 69 21.90 4.78 1.23
N ARG A 70 22.84 3.81 1.29
CA ARG A 70 23.92 3.83 2.28
C ARG A 70 24.80 5.08 2.14
N GLY A 71 25.19 5.43 0.92
CA GLY A 71 25.99 6.61 0.64
C GLY A 71 25.29 7.90 1.09
N ASP A 72 23.99 8.03 0.83
CA ASP A 72 23.18 9.18 1.24
C ASP A 72 23.11 9.29 2.77
N LEU A 73 22.84 8.18 3.46
CA LEU A 73 22.75 8.15 4.93
C LEU A 73 24.11 8.34 5.61
N GLN A 74 25.21 7.91 4.99
CA GLN A 74 26.56 8.19 5.48
C GLN A 74 26.90 9.68 5.41
N ARG A 75 26.40 10.41 4.40
CA ARG A 75 26.54 11.87 4.32
C ARG A 75 25.70 12.59 5.36
N LEU A 76 24.55 12.01 5.75
CA LEU A 76 23.71 12.56 6.81
C LEU A 76 24.41 12.51 8.19
N SER A 77 25.04 11.38 8.53
CA SER A 77 25.75 11.23 9.81
C SER A 77 26.72 10.05 9.79
N PRO A 78 27.88 10.11 10.47
CA PRO A 78 28.74 8.95 10.68
C PRO A 78 28.17 7.93 11.67
N SER A 79 27.26 8.36 12.56
CA SER A 79 26.67 7.51 13.60
C SER A 79 25.43 6.75 13.10
N TRP A 80 25.20 5.56 13.66
CA TRP A 80 24.05 4.73 13.25
C TRP A 80 22.71 5.24 13.76
N GLN A 81 22.65 5.75 14.99
CA GLN A 81 21.40 6.22 15.58
C GLN A 81 20.71 7.31 14.73
N PRO A 82 21.39 8.40 14.32
CA PRO A 82 20.74 9.43 13.50
C PRO A 82 20.25 8.92 12.13
N ARG A 83 20.98 7.96 11.53
CA ARG A 83 20.54 7.32 10.27
C ARG A 83 19.24 6.55 10.47
N ARG A 84 19.18 5.73 11.53
CA ARG A 84 17.97 4.97 11.88
C ARG A 84 16.80 5.91 12.11
N GLU A 85 16.98 6.94 12.94
CA GLU A 85 15.93 7.93 13.21
C GLU A 85 15.42 8.60 11.94
N HIS A 86 16.32 8.97 11.02
CA HIS A 86 15.94 9.54 9.73
C HIS A 86 15.10 8.56 8.88
N ILE A 87 15.50 7.27 8.82
CA ILE A 87 14.75 6.24 8.11
C ILE A 87 13.36 6.06 8.72
N TRP A 88 13.27 5.85 10.04
CA TRP A 88 12.00 5.68 10.75
C TRP A 88 11.07 6.88 10.54
N LYS A 89 11.59 8.10 10.72
CA LYS A 89 10.83 9.34 10.52
C LYS A 89 10.32 9.49 9.09
N SER A 90 11.13 9.12 8.10
CA SER A 90 10.75 9.30 6.69
C SER A 90 9.63 8.35 6.27
N PHE A 91 9.62 7.12 6.79
CA PHE A 91 8.58 6.12 6.49
C PHE A 91 7.29 6.30 7.27
N GLY A 92 7.32 7.02 8.41
CA GLY A 92 6.16 7.23 9.30
C GLY A 92 4.87 7.60 8.56
N PRO A 93 4.82 8.68 7.74
CA PRO A 93 3.60 9.09 7.06
C PRO A 93 2.98 8.01 6.17
N LEU A 94 3.81 7.19 5.50
CA LEU A 94 3.35 6.11 4.66
C LEU A 94 2.80 4.94 5.50
N LEU A 95 3.50 4.57 6.58
CA LEU A 95 3.07 3.51 7.47
C LEU A 95 1.77 3.86 8.19
N ASP A 96 1.69 5.07 8.77
CA ASP A 96 0.48 5.58 9.44
C ASP A 96 -0.73 5.49 8.48
N ARG A 97 -0.56 5.93 7.24
CA ARG A 97 -1.63 5.89 6.21
C ARG A 97 -2.10 4.47 5.87
N LEU A 98 -1.19 3.50 5.86
CA LEU A 98 -1.50 2.10 5.56
C LEU A 98 -2.10 1.39 6.77
N GLU A 99 -1.67 1.73 7.98
CA GLU A 99 -2.22 1.22 9.23
C GLU A 99 -3.64 1.75 9.44
N ASP A 100 -3.91 3.03 9.21
CA ASP A 100 -5.26 3.61 9.27
C ASP A 100 -6.22 2.96 8.25
N ALA A 101 -5.70 2.59 7.07
CA ALA A 101 -6.49 1.89 6.05
C ALA A 101 -6.83 0.46 6.47
N ALA A 102 -5.88 -0.26 7.08
CA ALA A 102 -6.09 -1.62 7.58
C ALA A 102 -7.04 -1.64 8.78
N VAL A 103 -7.09 -0.56 9.57
CA VAL A 103 -7.98 -0.39 10.73
C VAL A 103 -9.36 0.16 10.32
N ALA A 104 -9.67 0.24 9.02
CA ALA A 104 -11.02 0.54 8.53
C ALA A 104 -11.78 -0.76 8.17
N PRO A 105 -12.25 -1.57 9.14
CA PRO A 105 -12.94 -2.85 8.91
C PRO A 105 -14.28 -2.71 8.15
N ALA A 106 -14.79 -1.48 8.03
CA ALA A 106 -15.98 -1.20 7.25
C ALA A 106 -15.76 -1.47 5.76
N ASP A 107 -14.57 -1.22 5.20
CA ASP A 107 -14.33 -1.40 3.76
C ASP A 107 -14.20 -2.88 3.39
N GLU A 108 -13.60 -3.70 4.25
CA GLU A 108 -13.40 -5.13 4.02
C GLU A 108 -14.70 -5.92 4.23
N HIS A 109 -15.46 -5.63 5.29
CA HIS A 109 -16.77 -6.25 5.52
C HIS A 109 -17.81 -5.83 4.47
N VAL A 110 -17.78 -4.57 4.01
CA VAL A 110 -18.62 -4.11 2.90
C VAL A 110 -18.18 -4.77 1.60
N ALA A 111 -16.88 -4.89 1.33
CA ALA A 111 -16.38 -5.58 0.15
C ALA A 111 -16.75 -7.08 0.13
N GLU A 112 -16.63 -7.79 1.25
CA GLU A 112 -17.03 -9.20 1.38
C GLU A 112 -18.55 -9.39 1.22
N THR A 113 -19.34 -8.52 1.85
CA THR A 113 -20.80 -8.54 1.71
C THR A 113 -21.18 -8.29 0.26
N LEU A 114 -20.57 -7.30 -0.39
CA LEU A 114 -20.78 -6.99 -1.80
C LEU A 114 -20.25 -8.08 -2.74
N ALA A 115 -19.18 -8.80 -2.39
CA ALA A 115 -18.66 -9.93 -3.16
C ALA A 115 -19.64 -11.11 -3.23
N SER A 116 -20.50 -11.26 -2.21
CA SER A 116 -21.57 -12.27 -2.20
C SER A 116 -22.74 -11.95 -3.14
N PHE A 117 -22.84 -10.70 -3.63
CA PHE A 117 -23.86 -10.24 -4.57
C PHE A 117 -23.22 -9.88 -5.92
N ASP A 118 -23.26 -10.80 -6.89
CA ASP A 118 -22.71 -10.63 -8.25
C ASP A 118 -21.23 -10.14 -8.31
N PRO A 119 -20.27 -11.09 -8.24
CA PRO A 119 -18.83 -10.82 -8.03
C PRO A 119 -18.19 -9.86 -9.03
N GLU A 120 -18.75 -9.70 -10.23
CA GLU A 120 -18.14 -8.86 -11.27
C GLU A 120 -18.80 -7.48 -11.40
N GLY A 121 -20.13 -7.36 -11.26
CA GLY A 121 -20.83 -6.10 -11.45
C GLY A 121 -20.64 -5.14 -10.27
N VAL A 122 -20.85 -5.66 -9.06
CA VAL A 122 -20.87 -4.88 -7.82
C VAL A 122 -19.46 -4.46 -7.40
N HIS A 123 -18.49 -5.37 -7.45
CA HIS A 123 -17.10 -5.07 -7.10
C HIS A 123 -16.49 -4.00 -8.02
N ARG A 124 -16.79 -4.06 -9.33
CA ARG A 124 -16.34 -3.03 -10.29
C ARG A 124 -16.98 -1.67 -10.01
N ALA A 125 -18.27 -1.64 -9.66
CA ALA A 125 -18.96 -0.40 -9.32
C ALA A 125 -18.45 0.22 -8.01
N TRP A 126 -18.19 -0.61 -6.99
CA TRP A 126 -17.63 -0.18 -5.71
C TRP A 126 -16.20 0.32 -5.84
N ALA A 127 -15.31 -0.44 -6.49
CA ALA A 127 -13.93 -0.02 -6.72
C ALA A 127 -13.85 1.32 -7.47
N LYS A 128 -14.74 1.51 -8.45
CA LYS A 128 -14.85 2.76 -9.22
C LYS A 128 -15.38 3.94 -8.40
N ALA A 129 -16.24 3.70 -7.43
CA ALA A 129 -16.70 4.74 -6.50
C ALA A 129 -15.60 5.12 -5.50
N LEU A 130 -14.84 4.13 -5.02
CA LEU A 130 -13.75 4.32 -4.06
C LEU A 130 -12.58 5.12 -4.66
N ASP A 131 -12.22 4.82 -5.91
CA ASP A 131 -11.14 5.50 -6.67
C ASP A 131 -11.42 7.00 -6.86
N ARG A 132 -12.71 7.38 -6.93
CA ARG A 132 -13.13 8.77 -7.15
C ARG A 132 -13.25 9.60 -5.87
N ARG A 133 -13.23 8.97 -4.69
CA ARG A 133 -13.52 9.63 -3.39
C ARG A 133 -12.69 10.89 -3.13
N THR A 134 -11.46 10.93 -3.65
CA THR A 134 -10.51 12.02 -3.40
C THR A 134 -10.45 13.06 -4.52
N GLN A 135 -10.85 12.70 -5.76
CA GLN A 135 -10.69 13.53 -6.96
C GLN A 135 -12.01 14.04 -7.54
N ASP A 136 -13.10 13.31 -7.33
CA ASP A 136 -14.46 13.64 -7.79
C ASP A 136 -15.50 13.18 -6.75
N PRO A 137 -15.70 13.98 -5.68
CA PRO A 137 -16.61 13.61 -4.59
C PRO A 137 -18.07 13.45 -5.04
N GLU A 138 -18.54 14.28 -5.98
CA GLU A 138 -19.92 14.17 -6.51
C GLU A 138 -20.10 12.91 -7.37
N GLY A 139 -19.09 12.55 -8.18
CA GLY A 139 -19.07 11.30 -8.93
C GLY A 139 -19.00 10.07 -8.03
N ALA A 140 -18.29 10.15 -6.89
CA ALA A 140 -18.26 9.10 -5.88
C ALA A 140 -19.64 8.90 -5.22
N VAL A 141 -20.33 9.98 -4.83
CA VAL A 141 -21.70 9.92 -4.28
C VAL A 141 -22.68 9.34 -5.29
N THR A 142 -22.58 9.74 -6.57
CA THR A 142 -23.44 9.22 -7.63
C THR A 142 -23.23 7.72 -7.83
N ALA A 143 -21.97 7.27 -7.90
CA ALA A 143 -21.64 5.85 -8.04
C ALA A 143 -22.11 5.03 -6.83
N ALA A 144 -21.98 5.56 -5.61
CA ALA A 144 -22.49 4.91 -4.40
C ALA A 144 -24.02 4.76 -4.41
N ARG A 145 -24.75 5.80 -4.88
CA ARG A 145 -26.21 5.73 -5.03
C ARG A 145 -26.64 4.68 -6.04
N SER A 146 -26.00 4.64 -7.22
CA SER A 146 -26.31 3.62 -8.23
C SER A 146 -26.02 2.20 -7.75
N LEU A 147 -24.97 2.02 -6.95
CA LEU A 147 -24.67 0.74 -6.32
C LEU A 147 -25.76 0.34 -5.32
N LEU A 148 -26.12 1.24 -4.39
CA LEU A 148 -27.20 0.98 -3.43
C LEU A 148 -28.52 0.65 -4.13
N GLU A 149 -28.86 1.37 -5.20
CA GLU A 149 -30.06 1.11 -5.99
C GLU A 149 -30.03 -0.29 -6.62
N THR A 150 -28.88 -0.70 -7.18
CA THR A 150 -28.70 -2.02 -7.80
C THR A 150 -28.81 -3.14 -6.77
N VAL A 151 -28.17 -2.97 -5.61
CA VAL A 151 -28.21 -3.94 -4.51
C VAL A 151 -29.63 -4.04 -3.92
N CYS A 152 -30.30 -2.91 -3.66
CA CYS A 152 -31.68 -2.90 -3.15
C CYS A 152 -32.67 -3.53 -4.13
N LYS A 153 -32.58 -3.22 -5.44
CA LYS A 153 -33.40 -3.86 -6.47
C LYS A 153 -33.22 -5.37 -6.46
N ARG A 154 -31.97 -5.83 -6.34
CA ARG A 154 -31.66 -7.25 -6.32
C ARG A 154 -32.21 -7.98 -5.09
N ILE A 155 -32.09 -7.37 -3.91
CA ILE A 155 -32.66 -7.92 -2.66
C ILE A 155 -34.18 -8.06 -2.78
N LEU A 156 -34.85 -7.05 -3.37
CA LEU A 156 -36.30 -7.09 -3.59
C LEU A 156 -36.68 -8.18 -4.61
N ASP A 157 -35.95 -8.28 -5.71
CA ASP A 157 -36.13 -9.32 -6.74
C ASP A 157 -35.98 -10.74 -6.13
N GLU A 158 -34.96 -10.97 -5.30
CA GLU A 158 -34.71 -12.26 -4.65
C GLU A 158 -35.73 -12.57 -3.54
N ALA A 159 -36.24 -11.55 -2.85
CA ALA A 159 -37.32 -11.69 -1.88
C ALA A 159 -38.70 -11.91 -2.55
N GLY A 160 -38.79 -11.84 -3.88
CA GLY A 160 -40.04 -11.94 -4.62
C GLY A 160 -41.00 -10.78 -4.34
N VAL A 161 -40.46 -9.64 -3.90
CA VAL A 161 -41.22 -8.41 -3.61
C VAL A 161 -41.12 -7.51 -4.85
N PRO A 162 -42.24 -7.21 -5.54
CA PRO A 162 -42.24 -6.33 -6.71
C PRO A 162 -41.99 -4.86 -6.37
#